data_AF-A0AAV1AU26-F1
#
_entry.id   AF-A0AAV1AU26-F1
#
_cell.length_a   1.000
_cell.length_b   1.000
_cell.length_c   1.000
_cell.angle_alpha   90.00
_cell.angle_beta   90.00
_cell.angle_gamma   90.00
#
_symmetry.space_group_name_H-M   'P 1'
#
loop_
_entity.id
_entity.type
_entity.pdbx_description
1 polymer ?
#
loop_
_entity_poly.entity_id
_entity_poly.type
_entity_poly.pdbx_seq_one_letter_code
_entity_poly.pdbx_strand_id
1 'polypeptide(L)'
;MSFGNDLAWLHYTWIDIGTPSTSFLVALDAGSDLLWVPCDCIQCAPLSASFYSSLDRDLNEYSPSGSLSSKHISCSHRLCDMGSNCKTSKQQCPYTINYTSENTSSSGLLVEDILHLQSGDGGNIFNLRNLFPKKA
;
A
#
# COMPACT_ATOMS: atom_id res chain seq x y z
N MET A 1 -16.89 14.41 -4.93
CA MET A 1 -17.66 13.21 -5.34
C MET A 1 -17.81 12.32 -4.13
N SER A 2 -19.01 11.84 -3.82
CA SER A 2 -19.27 11.02 -2.63
C SER A 2 -19.25 9.55 -3.03
N PHE A 3 -18.27 8.79 -2.53
CA PHE A 3 -18.07 7.36 -2.81
C PHE A 3 -18.97 6.44 -1.95
N GLY A 4 -20.18 6.90 -1.61
CA GLY A 4 -21.07 6.25 -0.64
C GLY A 4 -21.66 4.91 -1.13
N ASN A 5 -21.63 3.92 -0.23
CA ASN A 5 -21.98 2.49 -0.31
C ASN A 5 -20.89 1.53 -0.80
N ASP A 6 -20.10 1.88 -1.82
CA ASP A 6 -19.09 0.96 -2.36
C ASP A 6 -17.75 1.00 -1.56
N LEU A 7 -17.43 2.14 -0.93
CA LEU A 7 -16.12 2.40 -0.30
C LEU A 7 -16.22 3.05 1.12
N ALA A 8 -17.25 2.69 1.90
CA ALA A 8 -17.32 2.93 3.34
C ALA A 8 -17.09 4.40 3.84
N TRP A 9 -17.60 5.42 3.13
CA TRP A 9 -17.53 6.85 3.52
C TRP A 9 -16.11 7.40 3.75
N LEU A 10 -15.07 6.74 3.26
CA LEU A 10 -13.70 7.24 3.32
C LEU A 10 -13.39 8.17 2.13
N HIS A 11 -12.38 9.01 2.31
CA HIS A 11 -11.80 9.80 1.23
C HIS A 11 -10.70 8.99 0.56
N TYR A 12 -10.73 8.92 -0.76
CA TYR A 12 -9.74 8.17 -1.54
C TYR A 12 -8.98 9.10 -2.45
N THR A 13 -7.71 8.75 -2.70
CA THR A 13 -6.89 9.40 -3.70
C THR A 13 -6.09 8.36 -4.45
N TRP A 14 -5.69 8.73 -5.66
CA TRP A 14 -4.71 7.99 -6.42
C TRP A 14 -3.31 8.43 -6.02
N ILE A 15 -2.42 7.45 -5.86
CA ILE A 15 -0.99 7.65 -5.66
C ILE A 15 -0.22 6.78 -6.65
N ASP A 16 1.00 7.18 -7.00
CA ASP A 16 1.84 6.45 -7.92
C ASP A 16 3.05 5.85 -7.19
N ILE A 17 3.32 4.56 -7.39
CA ILE A 17 4.41 3.84 -6.72
C ILE A 17 5.24 3.08 -7.76
N GLY A 18 6.56 3.08 -7.59
CA GLY A 18 7.50 2.22 -8.31
C GLY A 18 8.20 2.88 -9.51
N THR A 19 9.02 2.08 -10.19
CA THR A 19 9.71 2.45 -11.43
C THR A 19 9.65 1.29 -12.44
N PRO A 20 8.87 1.37 -13.54
CA PRO A 20 7.95 2.45 -13.88
C PRO A 20 6.82 2.59 -12.83
N SER A 21 6.21 3.77 -12.77
CA SER A 21 5.17 4.08 -11.79
C SER A 21 3.85 3.39 -12.13
N THR A 22 3.21 2.81 -11.11
CA THR A 22 1.86 2.22 -11.16
C THR A 22 0.94 2.96 -10.20
N SER A 23 -0.30 3.25 -10.61
CA SER A 23 -1.27 3.97 -9.78
C SER A 23 -2.07 3.06 -8.86
N PHE A 24 -2.22 3.46 -7.59
CA PHE A 24 -3.00 2.75 -6.58
C PHE A 24 -4.05 3.68 -5.97
N LEU A 25 -5.27 3.17 -5.78
CA LEU A 25 -6.31 3.89 -5.06
C LEU A 25 -6.17 3.57 -3.58
N VAL A 26 -5.97 4.59 -2.76
CA VAL A 26 -5.76 4.44 -1.31
C VAL A 26 -6.73 5.30 -0.52
N ALA A 27 -7.16 4.79 0.63
CA ALA A 27 -7.94 5.56 1.59
C ALA A 27 -7.00 6.52 2.35
N LEU A 28 -7.44 7.76 2.54
CA LEU A 28 -6.76 8.74 3.38
C LEU A 28 -7.19 8.55 4.83
N ASP A 29 -6.35 7.87 5.59
CA ASP A 29 -6.56 7.59 7.01
C ASP A 29 -5.58 8.40 7.87
N ALA A 30 -6.06 9.49 8.47
CA ALA A 30 -5.28 10.28 9.42
C ALA A 30 -5.16 9.63 10.81
N GLY A 31 -5.84 8.50 11.03
CA GLY A 31 -5.82 7.72 12.28
C GLY A 31 -4.69 6.70 12.37
N SER A 32 -3.89 6.53 11.30
CA SER A 32 -2.73 5.62 11.27
C SER A 32 -1.50 6.28 10.66
N ASP A 33 -0.33 5.67 10.89
CA ASP A 33 0.98 6.06 10.34
C ASP A 33 1.46 5.11 9.23
N LEU A 34 0.54 4.30 8.67
CA LEU A 34 0.85 3.17 7.82
C LEU A 34 0.18 3.28 6.44
N LEU A 35 0.98 3.50 5.40
CA LEU A 35 0.53 3.32 4.01
C LEU A 35 0.66 1.85 3.64
N TRP A 36 -0.40 1.18 3.18
CA TRP A 36 -0.35 -0.19 2.63
C TRP A 36 -1.11 -0.30 1.31
N VAL A 37 -0.71 -1.24 0.46
CA VAL A 37 -1.37 -1.57 -0.82
C VAL A 37 -1.54 -3.09 -0.94
N PRO A 38 -2.57 -3.57 -1.66
CA PRO A 38 -2.75 -5.01 -1.91
C PRO A 38 -1.60 -5.57 -2.72
N CYS A 39 -1.21 -6.82 -2.44
CA CYS A 39 -0.11 -7.51 -3.11
C CYS A 39 -0.23 -9.02 -2.93
N ASP A 40 0.05 -9.78 -4.00
CA ASP A 40 0.07 -11.25 -3.99
C ASP A 40 -1.19 -11.86 -3.33
N CYS A 41 -2.34 -11.23 -3.56
CA CYS A 41 -3.56 -11.49 -2.82
C CYS A 41 -4.23 -12.79 -3.26
N ILE A 42 -4.63 -13.60 -2.28
CA ILE A 42 -5.27 -14.89 -2.53
C ILE A 42 -6.80 -14.75 -2.59
N GLN A 43 -7.37 -13.86 -1.78
CA GLN A 43 -8.82 -13.57 -1.73
C GLN A 43 -9.05 -12.07 -1.57
N CYS A 44 -9.03 -11.35 -2.69
CA CYS A 44 -9.27 -9.91 -2.74
C CYS A 44 -10.60 -9.55 -3.40
N ALA A 45 -11.01 -8.32 -3.14
CA ALA A 45 -12.09 -7.69 -3.91
C ALA A 45 -11.70 -7.62 -5.40
N PRO A 46 -12.69 -7.58 -6.31
CA PRO A 46 -12.42 -7.46 -7.75
C PRO A 46 -11.53 -6.25 -8.05
N LEU A 47 -10.59 -6.39 -8.99
CA LEU A 47 -9.76 -5.26 -9.41
C LEU A 47 -10.36 -4.47 -10.58
N SER A 48 -11.33 -5.06 -11.29
CA SER A 48 -11.96 -4.37 -12.42
C SER A 48 -12.95 -3.31 -11.95
N ALA A 49 -12.85 -2.11 -12.52
CA ALA A 49 -13.77 -1.00 -12.28
C ALA A 49 -15.22 -1.35 -12.60
N SER A 50 -15.46 -2.33 -13.48
CA SER A 50 -16.81 -2.80 -13.82
C SER A 50 -17.63 -3.30 -12.63
N PHE A 51 -16.97 -3.68 -11.53
CA PHE A 51 -17.63 -4.09 -10.29
C PHE A 51 -17.99 -2.92 -9.36
N TYR A 52 -17.58 -1.70 -9.69
CA TYR A 52 -17.74 -0.53 -8.83
C TYR A 52 -18.35 0.63 -9.61
N SER A 53 -19.50 1.12 -9.14
CA SER A 53 -20.22 2.19 -9.84
C SER A 53 -19.48 3.54 -9.87
N SER A 54 -18.49 3.69 -8.99
CA SER A 54 -17.79 4.95 -8.71
C SER A 54 -16.33 4.98 -9.18
N LEU A 55 -15.83 3.89 -9.77
CA LEU A 55 -14.47 3.84 -10.32
C LEU A 55 -14.47 4.14 -11.82
N ASP A 56 -13.53 4.98 -12.24
CA ASP A 56 -13.30 5.37 -13.63
C ASP A 56 -12.17 4.55 -14.31
N ARG A 57 -11.39 3.80 -13.52
CA ARG A 57 -10.29 2.95 -13.99
C ARG A 57 -10.08 1.75 -13.07
N ASP A 58 -9.49 0.69 -13.63
CA ASP A 58 -9.18 -0.54 -12.90
C ASP A 58 -8.19 -0.26 -11.75
N LEU A 59 -8.34 -1.04 -10.67
CA LEU A 59 -7.43 -1.05 -9.53
C LEU A 59 -6.18 -1.87 -9.87
N ASN A 60 -5.08 -1.55 -9.20
CA ASN A 60 -3.82 -2.27 -9.35
C ASN A 60 -3.46 -3.04 -8.07
N GLU A 61 -2.76 -4.14 -8.28
CA GLU A 61 -2.09 -4.90 -7.24
C GLU A 61 -0.58 -4.66 -7.35
N TYR A 62 0.07 -4.42 -6.21
CA TYR A 62 1.50 -4.16 -6.20
C TYR A 62 2.28 -5.45 -6.42
N SER A 63 3.30 -5.39 -7.27
CA SER A 63 4.24 -6.48 -7.49
C SER A 63 5.68 -5.96 -7.41
N PRO A 64 6.53 -6.44 -6.49
CA PRO A 64 7.92 -6.02 -6.40
C PRO A 64 8.72 -6.27 -7.67
N SER A 65 8.44 -7.38 -8.37
CA SER A 65 9.11 -7.69 -9.63
C SER A 65 8.68 -6.76 -10.77
N GLY A 66 7.55 -6.07 -10.62
CA GLY A 66 7.07 -5.04 -11.54
C GLY A 66 7.76 -3.68 -11.39
N SER A 67 8.56 -3.46 -10.33
CA SER A 67 9.23 -2.19 -10.06
C SER A 67 10.74 -2.36 -9.88
N LEU A 68 11.51 -1.67 -10.72
CA LEU A 68 12.98 -1.61 -10.68
C LEU A 68 13.53 -0.90 -9.43
N SER A 69 12.70 -0.10 -8.76
CA SER A 69 13.08 0.61 -7.53
C SER A 69 12.67 -0.13 -6.25
N SER A 70 11.92 -1.23 -6.39
CA SER A 70 11.47 -2.05 -5.27
C SER A 70 12.64 -2.71 -4.55
N LYS A 71 12.62 -2.63 -3.21
CA LYS A 71 13.61 -3.28 -2.34
C LYS A 71 12.93 -3.95 -1.17
N HIS A 72 13.25 -5.22 -0.97
CA HIS A 72 12.86 -5.93 0.23
C HIS A 72 13.61 -5.41 1.45
N ILE A 73 12.89 -5.32 2.56
CA ILE A 73 13.47 -4.98 3.85
C ILE A 73 13.79 -6.25 4.60
N SER A 74 15.04 -6.39 5.04
CA SER A 74 15.45 -7.50 5.89
C SER A 74 15.09 -7.25 7.34
N CYS A 75 15.00 -8.33 8.12
CA CYS A 75 14.76 -8.23 9.56
C CYS A 75 15.88 -7.56 10.36
N SER A 76 17.07 -7.40 9.79
CA SER A 76 18.15 -6.61 10.39
C SER A 76 17.98 -5.09 10.20
N HIS A 77 16.96 -4.66 9.46
CA HIS A 77 16.73 -3.26 9.19
C HIS A 77 16.03 -2.59 10.38
N ARG A 78 16.48 -1.39 10.77
CA ARG A 78 15.95 -0.64 11.92
C ARG A 78 14.43 -0.44 11.93
N LEU A 79 13.80 -0.45 10.76
CA LEU A 79 12.35 -0.25 10.61
C LEU A 79 11.56 -1.56 10.73
N CYS A 80 12.25 -2.70 10.78
CA CYS A 80 11.67 -4.00 11.09
C CYS A 80 11.64 -4.30 12.59
N ASP A 81 12.31 -3.48 13.42
CA ASP A 81 12.46 -3.73 14.86
C ASP A 81 11.15 -3.56 15.66
N MET A 82 10.12 -2.93 15.08
CA MET A 82 8.84 -2.61 15.74
C MET A 82 7.76 -3.72 15.64
N GLY A 83 8.11 -4.98 15.94
CA GLY A 83 7.10 -6.03 16.17
C GLY A 83 6.96 -7.09 15.08
N SER A 84 8.04 -7.37 14.36
CA SER A 84 8.07 -8.41 13.34
C SER A 84 8.41 -9.79 13.94
N ASN A 85 7.67 -10.83 13.54
CA ASN A 85 7.92 -12.23 13.93
C ASN A 85 9.11 -12.84 13.17
N CYS A 86 10.27 -12.19 13.29
CA CYS A 86 11.45 -12.55 12.55
C CYS A 86 12.17 -13.78 13.15
N LYS A 87 12.31 -14.87 12.37
CA LYS A 87 13.20 -16.02 12.65
C LYS A 87 14.71 -15.80 12.37
N THR A 88 15.09 -15.07 11.31
CA THR A 88 16.49 -14.79 10.94
C THR A 88 16.72 -13.34 10.48
N SER A 89 17.92 -12.80 10.64
CA SER A 89 18.23 -11.40 10.29
C SER A 89 18.12 -11.09 8.79
N LYS A 90 18.28 -12.10 7.92
CA LYS A 90 18.29 -11.95 6.46
C LYS A 90 16.93 -12.17 5.80
N GLN A 91 15.96 -12.74 6.50
CA GLN A 91 14.63 -12.93 5.91
C GLN A 91 13.94 -11.58 5.66
N GLN A 92 12.94 -11.57 4.79
CA GLN A 92 12.09 -10.41 4.55
C GLN A 92 11.28 -10.08 5.81
N CYS A 93 11.15 -8.79 6.10
CA CYS A 93 10.49 -8.29 7.29
C CYS A 93 8.97 -8.49 7.22
N PRO A 94 8.38 -9.37 8.05
CA PRO A 94 6.94 -9.46 8.16
C PRO A 94 6.38 -8.27 8.95
N TYR A 95 5.18 -7.85 8.60
CA TYR A 95 4.37 -6.93 9.42
C TYR A 95 3.02 -7.57 9.74
N THR A 96 2.44 -7.14 10.84
CA THR A 96 1.04 -7.42 11.17
C THR A 96 0.51 -6.25 11.98
N ILE A 97 -0.64 -5.71 11.57
CA ILE A 97 -1.34 -4.65 12.29
C ILE A 97 -2.76 -5.12 12.59
N ASN A 98 -3.21 -4.89 13.82
CA ASN A 98 -4.59 -5.07 14.24
C ASN A 98 -5.22 -3.69 14.36
N TYR A 99 -6.32 -3.45 13.65
CA TYR A 99 -7.06 -2.20 13.76
C TYR A 99 -7.97 -2.22 14.99
N THR A 100 -8.47 -1.05 15.40
CA THR A 100 -9.30 -0.92 16.60
C THR A 100 -10.68 -1.58 16.47
N SER A 101 -11.16 -1.81 15.25
CA SER A 101 -12.41 -2.55 14.99
C SER A 101 -12.22 -4.06 15.16
N GLU A 102 -13.22 -4.72 15.73
CA GLU A 102 -13.18 -6.17 15.95
C GLU A 102 -12.93 -6.93 14.65
N ASN A 103 -12.05 -7.94 14.72
CA ASN A 103 -11.72 -8.86 13.61
C ASN A 103 -11.16 -8.19 12.35
N THR A 104 -10.57 -7.00 12.47
CA THR A 104 -9.91 -6.33 11.35
C THR A 104 -8.41 -6.25 11.56
N SER A 105 -7.65 -6.86 10.64
CA SER A 105 -6.20 -6.85 10.66
C SER A 105 -5.63 -6.87 9.23
N SER A 106 -4.35 -6.53 9.11
CA SER A 106 -3.60 -6.61 7.85
C SER A 106 -2.21 -7.17 8.13
N SER A 107 -1.72 -8.03 7.24
CA SER A 107 -0.43 -8.69 7.40
C SER A 107 0.23 -8.96 6.05
N GLY A 108 1.56 -9.10 6.08
CA GLY A 108 2.37 -9.43 4.92
C GLY A 108 3.81 -8.96 5.10
N LEU A 109 4.42 -8.33 4.10
CA LEU A 109 5.85 -7.97 4.12
C LEU A 109 6.09 -6.47 3.92
N LEU A 110 7.10 -5.92 4.60
CA LEU A 110 7.57 -4.56 4.36
C LEU A 110 8.44 -4.50 3.10
N VAL A 111 8.15 -3.51 2.26
CA VAL A 111 8.89 -3.19 1.04
C VAL A 111 9.19 -1.71 1.02
N GLU A 112 10.39 -1.34 0.61
CA GLU A 112 10.74 0.04 0.25
C GLU A 112 10.57 0.22 -1.27
N ASP A 113 9.85 1.25 -1.67
CA ASP A 113 9.78 1.68 -3.07
C ASP A 113 9.64 3.21 -3.18
N ILE A 114 9.63 3.74 -4.41
CA ILE A 114 9.45 5.17 -4.66
C ILE A 114 7.95 5.49 -4.76
N LEU A 115 7.48 6.37 -3.88
CA LEU A 115 6.19 7.03 -3.94
C LEU A 115 6.35 8.37 -4.66
N HIS A 116 5.59 8.57 -5.73
CA HIS A 116 5.56 9.81 -6.51
C HIS A 116 4.37 10.66 -6.04
N LEU A 117 4.65 11.83 -5.47
CA LEU A 117 3.62 12.78 -5.05
C LEU A 117 3.71 14.04 -5.89
N GLN A 118 2.58 14.50 -6.43
CA GLN A 118 2.50 15.73 -7.19
C GLN A 118 1.94 16.87 -6.34
N SER A 119 2.61 18.02 -6.37
CA SER A 119 2.08 19.26 -5.80
C SER A 119 0.79 19.68 -6.53
N GLY A 120 -0.19 20.20 -5.78
CA GLY A 120 -1.45 20.69 -6.34
C GLY A 120 -1.30 21.87 -7.31
N ASP A 121 -0.14 22.56 -7.32
CA ASP A 121 0.18 23.60 -8.30
C ASP A 121 0.78 23.05 -9.62
N GLY A 122 0.95 21.72 -9.72
CA GLY A 122 1.49 21.03 -10.89
C GLY A 122 3.00 21.20 -11.10
N GLY A 123 3.70 21.94 -10.23
CA GLY A 123 5.08 22.36 -10.46
C GLY A 123 6.15 21.37 -9.99
N ASN A 124 5.86 20.50 -9.04
CA ASN A 124 6.87 19.62 -8.42
C ASN A 124 6.35 18.19 -8.20
N ILE A 125 7.17 17.21 -8.62
CA ILE A 125 7.01 15.79 -8.28
C ILE A 125 8.04 15.45 -7.20
N PHE A 126 7.57 14.94 -6.07
CA PHE A 126 8.39 14.49 -4.96
C PHE A 126 8.47 12.97 -4.96
N ASN A 127 9.69 12.44 -5.00
CA ASN A 127 9.96 11.02 -4.90
C ASN A 127 10.35 10.68 -3.47
N LEU A 128 9.46 9.99 -2.75
CA LEU A 128 9.70 9.55 -1.39
C LEU A 128 10.01 8.05 -1.41
N ARG A 129 11.12 7.64 -0.80
CA ARG A 129 11.30 6.22 -0.46
C ARG A 129 10.35 5.90 0.67
N ASN A 130 9.27 5.20 0.35
CA ASN A 130 8.26 4.84 1.33
C ASN A 130 8.29 3.34 1.60
N LEU A 131 8.09 3.04 2.88
CA LEU A 131 7.92 1.68 3.34
C LEU A 131 6.46 1.41 3.47
N PHE A 132 5.99 0.40 2.76
CA PHE A 132 4.61 -0.01 2.89
C PHE A 132 4.49 -1.51 3.12
N PRO A 133 3.53 -1.89 3.96
CA PRO A 133 3.08 -3.24 4.07
C PRO A 133 2.36 -3.71 2.80
N LYS A 134 2.72 -4.92 2.35
CA LYS A 134 1.96 -5.70 1.37
C LYS A 134 0.79 -6.42 2.03
N LYS A 135 -0.46 -6.09 1.72
CA LYS A 135 -1.59 -6.87 2.25
C LYS A 135 -1.85 -8.09 1.35
N ALA A 136 -1.66 -9.29 1.91
CA ALA A 136 -2.10 -10.56 1.31
C ALA A 136 -3.57 -10.89 1.65
#